data_AF-A0A964D506-F1
#
_entry.id   AF-A0A964D506-F1
#
_cell.length_a   1.000
_cell.length_b   1.000
_cell.length_c   1.000
_cell.angle_alpha   90.00
_cell.angle_beta   90.00
_cell.angle_gamma   90.00
#
_symmetry.space_group_name_H-M   'P 1'
#
loop_
_entity.id
_entity.type
_entity.pdbx_description
1 polymer ?
#
loop_
_entity_poly.entity_id
_entity_poly.type
_entity_poly.pdbx_seq_one_letter_code
_entity_poly.pdbx_strand_id
1 'polypeptide(L)'
;MKSATLPSFWEKYRAMSPAIRTGARKAYRLWAENPFHPSLHFKCIDSDEDIWSVRVTKSHRAVGVMLGDTITWFWIGDHDEYEAFYS
;
A
#
# COMPACT_ATOMS: atom_id res chain seq x y z
N MET A 1 13.62 -3.81 -3.19
CA MET A 1 12.65 -2.89 -3.82
C MET A 1 12.83 -1.51 -3.20
N LYS A 2 12.77 -0.45 -4.00
CA LYS A 2 12.76 0.94 -3.54
C LYS A 2 11.32 1.41 -3.37
N SER A 3 11.13 2.44 -2.53
CA SER A 3 9.82 3.00 -2.23
C SER A 3 9.81 4.50 -2.45
N ALA A 4 8.81 4.99 -3.18
CA ALA A 4 8.47 6.38 -3.34
C ALA A 4 6.99 6.60 -3.01
N THR A 5 6.60 7.84 -2.75
CA THR A 5 5.21 8.20 -2.38
C THR A 5 4.80 9.47 -3.11
N LEU A 6 3.59 9.50 -3.67
CA LEU A 6 2.99 10.72 -4.18
C LEU A 6 2.37 11.56 -3.05
N PRO A 7 2.15 12.88 -3.26
CA PRO A 7 1.46 13.72 -2.29
C PRO A 7 0.09 13.19 -1.87
N SER A 8 -0.69 12.61 -2.80
CA SER A 8 -2.01 12.01 -2.56
C SER A 8 -1.99 10.92 -1.49
N PHE A 9 -0.91 10.12 -1.44
CA PHE A 9 -0.72 9.11 -0.40
C PHE A 9 -0.62 9.78 0.98
N TRP A 10 0.19 10.83 1.08
CA TRP A 10 0.40 11.53 2.35
C TRP A 10 -0.81 12.32 2.82
N GLU A 11 -1.64 12.82 1.91
CA GLU A 11 -2.91 13.45 2.24
C GLU A 11 -3.85 12.45 2.93
N LYS A 12 -4.09 11.28 2.30
CA LYS A 12 -4.91 10.22 2.91
C LYS A 12 -4.29 9.68 4.20
N TYR A 13 -2.99 9.37 4.21
CA TYR A 13 -2.30 8.89 5.42
C TYR A 13 -2.42 9.86 6.59
N ARG A 14 -2.31 11.18 6.36
CA ARG A 14 -2.39 12.19 7.43
C ARG A 14 -3.79 12.35 7.99
N ALA A 15 -4.84 12.12 7.19
CA ALA A 15 -6.23 12.13 7.62
C ALA A 15 -6.61 10.92 8.49
N MET A 16 -5.82 9.84 8.46
CA MET A 16 -6.11 8.62 9.22
C MET A 16 -5.85 8.73 10.72
N SER A 17 -6.56 7.91 11.49
CA SER A 17 -6.37 7.81 12.93
C SER A 17 -4.92 7.42 13.30
N PRO A 18 -4.42 7.82 14.49
CA PRO A 18 -3.09 7.44 14.96
C PRO A 18 -2.83 5.92 14.96
N ALA A 19 -3.85 5.10 15.23
CA ALA A 19 -3.75 3.65 15.23
C ALA A 19 -3.47 3.11 13.83
N ILE A 20 -4.22 3.58 12.82
CA ILE A 20 -4.03 3.18 11.41
C ILE A 20 -2.65 3.61 10.91
N ARG A 21 -2.24 4.85 11.20
CA ARG A 21 -0.90 5.36 10.85
C ARG A 21 0.21 4.50 11.45
N THR A 22 0.01 3.98 12.65
CA THR A 22 0.95 3.06 13.30
C THR A 22 1.01 1.71 12.59
N GLY A 23 -0.15 1.17 12.19
CA GLY A 23 -0.24 -0.02 11.34
C GLY A 23 0.50 0.15 10.02
N ALA A 24 0.28 1.27 9.32
CA ALA A 24 0.99 1.62 8.08
C ALA A 24 2.50 1.67 8.25
N ARG A 25 3.03 2.31 9.31
CA ARG A 25 4.48 2.31 9.58
C ARG A 25 5.03 0.91 9.84
N LYS A 26 4.27 0.06 10.55
CA LYS A 26 4.67 -1.33 10.82
C LYS A 26 4.70 -2.15 9.53
N ALA A 27 3.65 -2.05 8.71
CA ALA A 27 3.56 -2.71 7.42
C ALA A 27 4.69 -2.25 6.49
N TYR A 28 4.97 -0.95 6.42
CA TYR A 28 6.06 -0.41 5.62
C TYR A 28 7.44 -0.96 6.04
N ARG A 29 7.75 -1.00 7.33
CA ARG A 29 9.01 -1.58 7.82
C ARG A 29 9.15 -3.05 7.45
N LEU A 30 8.09 -3.84 7.67
CA LEU A 30 8.08 -5.25 7.28
C LEU A 30 8.23 -5.43 5.77
N TRP A 31 7.57 -4.59 4.97
CA TRP A 31 7.69 -4.61 3.52
C TRP A 31 9.10 -4.22 3.05
N ALA A 32 9.74 -3.24 3.69
CA ALA A 32 11.10 -2.84 3.34
C ALA A 32 12.14 -3.95 3.61
N GLU A 33 11.92 -4.73 4.66
CA GLU A 33 12.77 -5.88 5.03
C GLU A 33 12.45 -7.14 4.20
N ASN A 34 11.17 -7.46 4.05
CA ASN A 34 10.67 -8.63 3.34
C ASN A 34 9.34 -8.29 2.62
N PRO A 35 9.39 -7.76 1.39
CA PRO A 35 8.21 -7.35 0.63
C PRO A 35 7.17 -8.46 0.47
N PHE A 36 7.62 -9.71 0.40
CA PHE A 36 6.80 -10.89 0.15
C PHE A 36 6.44 -11.66 1.44
N HIS A 37 6.56 -11.01 2.60
CA HIS A 37 6.09 -11.61 3.85
C HIS A 37 4.58 -11.93 3.74
N PRO A 38 4.12 -13.16 4.07
CA PRO A 38 2.73 -13.59 3.80
C PRO A 38 1.66 -12.67 4.41
N SER A 39 1.92 -12.06 5.57
CA SER A 39 0.95 -11.15 6.22
C SER A 39 0.68 -9.86 5.44
N LEU A 40 1.62 -9.46 4.58
CA LEU A 40 1.49 -8.25 3.77
C LEU A 40 0.56 -8.47 2.58
N HIS A 41 0.36 -9.72 2.14
CA HIS A 41 -0.40 -10.02 0.92
C HIS A 41 0.00 -9.10 -0.25
N PHE A 42 1.30 -8.83 -0.39
CA PHE A 42 1.82 -7.96 -1.43
C PHE A 42 1.69 -8.66 -2.78
N LYS A 43 0.87 -8.10 -3.68
CA LYS A 43 0.54 -8.73 -4.96
C LYS A 43 0.27 -7.70 -6.05
N CYS A 44 0.54 -8.09 -7.29
CA CYS A 44 0.05 -7.42 -8.48
C CYS A 44 -1.47 -7.62 -8.56
N ILE A 45 -2.21 -6.55 -8.85
CA ILE A 45 -3.68 -6.53 -8.95
C ILE A 45 -4.14 -6.09 -10.34
N ASP A 46 -3.29 -5.40 -11.09
CA ASP A 46 -3.46 -5.07 -12.50
C ASP A 46 -2.09 -5.20 -13.18
N SER A 47 -1.97 -6.12 -14.14
CA SER A 47 -0.71 -6.37 -14.84
C SER A 47 -0.45 -5.43 -16.01
N ASP A 48 -1.49 -4.79 -16.55
CA ASP A 48 -1.36 -3.91 -17.71
C ASP A 48 -0.82 -2.54 -17.26
N GLU A 49 -1.24 -2.08 -16.08
CA GLU A 49 -0.78 -0.84 -15.46
C GLU A 49 0.27 -1.04 -14.35
N ASP A 50 0.73 -2.29 -14.13
CA ASP A 50 1.67 -2.65 -13.06
C ASP A 50 1.23 -2.12 -11.68
N ILE A 51 -0.04 -2.30 -11.33
CA ILE A 51 -0.60 -1.88 -10.05
C ILE A 51 -0.44 -2.98 -9.01
N TRP A 52 0.07 -2.60 -7.85
CA TRP A 52 0.33 -3.49 -6.72
C TRP A 52 -0.40 -3.00 -5.47
N SER A 53 -0.88 -3.97 -4.69
CA SER A 53 -1.54 -3.73 -3.40
C SER A 53 -0.75 -4.37 -2.27
N VAL A 54 -0.72 -3.70 -1.12
CA VAL A 54 -0.19 -4.23 0.14
C VAL A 54 -1.21 -4.08 1.27
N ARG A 55 -1.31 -5.10 2.12
CA ARG A 55 -2.09 -5.07 3.35
C ARG A 55 -1.40 -4.23 4.41
N VAL A 56 -2.11 -3.21 4.89
CA VAL A 56 -1.67 -2.34 5.97
C VAL A 56 -2.22 -2.81 7.32
N THR A 57 -3.53 -3.04 7.38
CA THR A 57 -4.24 -3.70 8.49
C THR A 57 -5.26 -4.68 7.92
N LYS A 58 -6.09 -5.31 8.76
CA LYS A 58 -7.23 -6.09 8.25
C LYS A 58 -8.14 -5.24 7.35
N SER A 59 -8.43 -4.01 7.76
CA SER A 59 -9.37 -3.10 7.10
C SER A 59 -8.74 -2.06 6.18
N HIS A 60 -7.42 -2.02 5.99
CA HIS A 60 -6.76 -1.00 5.17
C HIS A 60 -5.76 -1.59 4.18
N ARG A 61 -5.62 -0.95 3.02
CA ARG A 61 -4.66 -1.26 1.96
C ARG A 61 -3.88 -0.02 1.55
N ALA A 62 -2.70 -0.23 0.98
CA ALA A 62 -1.98 0.77 0.21
C ALA A 62 -1.77 0.25 -1.21
N VAL A 63 -1.82 1.16 -2.18
CA VAL A 63 -1.73 0.86 -3.60
C VAL A 63 -0.64 1.73 -4.24
N GLY A 64 0.14 1.11 -5.11
CA GLY A 64 1.21 1.78 -5.84
C GLY A 64 1.45 1.14 -7.21
N VAL A 65 2.08 1.89 -8.09
CA VAL A 65 2.56 1.41 -9.39
C VAL A 65 4.00 0.93 -9.25
N MET A 66 4.33 -0.21 -9.87
CA MET A 66 5.68 -0.74 -9.92
C MET A 66 6.35 -0.31 -11.22
N LEU A 67 7.51 0.32 -11.13
CA LEU A 67 8.36 0.60 -12.29
C LEU A 67 9.79 0.14 -12.00
N GLY A 68 10.23 -0.90 -12.70
CA GLY A 68 11.52 -1.53 -12.45
C GLY A 68 11.62 -2.09 -11.02
N ASP A 69 12.51 -1.53 -10.20
CA ASP A 69 12.71 -1.93 -8.81
C ASP A 69 12.00 -1.03 -7.78
N THR A 70 11.22 -0.05 -8.24
CA THR A 70 10.62 1.00 -7.41
C THR A 70 9.10 0.93 -7.43
N ILE A 71 8.50 0.84 -6.25
CA ILE A 71 7.06 1.05 -6.09
C ILE A 71 6.81 2.52 -5.72
N THR A 72 5.88 3.15 -6.44
CA THR A 72 5.41 4.51 -6.14
C THR A 72 3.99 4.42 -5.58
N TRP A 73 3.86 4.58 -4.26
CA TRP A 73 2.58 4.55 -3.58
C TRP A 73 1.80 5.83 -3.83
N PHE A 74 0.59 5.70 -4.38
CA PHE A 74 -0.26 6.84 -4.68
C PHE A 74 -1.53 6.87 -3.82
N TRP A 75 -1.87 5.77 -3.16
CA TRP A 75 -3.09 5.66 -2.36
C TRP A 75 -2.92 4.77 -1.12
N ILE A 76 -3.64 5.12 -0.05
CA ILE A 76 -3.83 4.31 1.15
C ILE A 76 -5.23 4.58 1.69
N GLY A 77 -5.98 3.55 2.07
CA GLY A 77 -7.36 3.72 2.50
C GLY A 77 -8.03 2.43 2.96
N ASP A 78 -9.33 2.54 3.18
CA ASP A 78 -10.17 1.44 3.64
C ASP A 78 -10.28 0.32 2.60
N HIS A 79 -10.44 -0.89 3.08
CA HIS A 79 -10.58 -2.08 2.25
C HIS A 79 -11.80 -2.00 1.34
N ASP A 80 -12.90 -1.43 1.83
CA ASP A 80 -14.14 -1.33 1.05
C ASP A 80 -13.98 -0.35 -0.12
N GLU A 81 -13.28 0.77 0.08
CA GLU A 81 -12.89 1.67 -1.03
C GLU A 81 -11.98 0.95 -2.02
N TYR A 82 -11.02 0.18 -1.53
CA TYR A 82 -10.10 -0.60 -2.36
C TYR A 82 -10.85 -1.63 -3.23
N GLU A 83 -11.79 -2.39 -2.66
CA GLU A 83 -12.56 -3.39 -3.42
C GLU A 83 -13.45 -2.73 -4.48
N ALA A 84 -13.99 -1.54 -4.22
CA ALA A 84 -14.79 -0.82 -5.22
C ALA A 84 -13.97 -0.38 -6.44
N PHE A 85 -12.65 -0.19 -6.30
CA PHE A 85 -11.77 0.22 -7.40
C PHE A 85 -11.09 -0.94 -8.11
N TYR A 86 -10.81 -2.04 -7.41
CA TYR A 86 -9.88 -3.08 -7.87
C TYR A 86 -10.39 -4.53 -7.71
N SER A 87 -11.69 -4.72 -7.45
CA SER A 87 -12.35 -6.04 -7.47
C SER A 87 -12.95 -6.37 -8.83
#